data_AF-A0A4V3BV41-F1
#
_entry.id   AF-A0A4V3BV41-F1
#
_cell.length_a   1.000
_cell.length_b   1.000
_cell.length_c   1.000
_cell.angle_alpha   90.00
_cell.angle_beta   90.00
_cell.angle_gamma   90.00
#
_symmetry.space_group_name_H-M   'P 1'
#
loop_
_entity.id
_entity.type
_entity.pdbx_description
1 polymer ?
#
loop_
_entity_poly.entity_id
_entity_poly.type
_entity_poly.pdbx_seq_one_letter_code
_entity_poly.pdbx_strand_id
1 'polypeptide(L)'
;MELRIDVQLPLSELEKELDTLNRRLNQPGDILYDLPCIDINFPGLAFRYREADGEHYIYVEDLKHRCLAGYTVFNRLIELNRRQDKHLRATHSKYAPAYQRRGIASAIYRWWLDAGNCLISGARQSAGAHALWHSLNKHYDLIYVDLRDKTLRYLGREISNQIREDLHTRMIMLGKNRDLVGLAEHTEMAIPLEMQSCIEN
;
A
#
# COMPACT_ATOMS: atom_id res chain seq x y z
N MET A 1 21.32 -12.25 14.53
CA MET A 1 20.03 -11.91 15.19
C MET A 1 19.91 -10.40 15.13
N GLU A 2 19.40 -9.85 14.02
CA GLU A 2 19.31 -8.40 13.85
C GLU A 2 18.06 -7.86 14.53
N LEU A 3 18.25 -6.82 15.35
CA LEU A 3 17.19 -6.14 16.09
C LEU A 3 16.17 -5.53 15.12
N ARG A 4 14.95 -6.07 15.20
CA ARG A 4 13.76 -5.63 14.47
C ARG A 4 13.09 -4.49 15.24
N ILE A 5 13.51 -3.26 15.01
CA ILE A 5 12.81 -2.08 15.53
C ILE A 5 11.83 -1.63 14.45
N ASP A 6 10.61 -2.18 14.49
CA ASP A 6 9.45 -1.42 14.02
C ASP A 6 9.39 -0.19 14.92
N VAL A 7 9.60 1.01 14.37
CA VAL A 7 9.29 2.24 15.08
C VAL A 7 7.77 2.33 15.14
N GLN A 8 7.17 1.60 16.08
CA GLN A 8 5.80 1.83 16.50
C GLN A 8 5.83 3.16 17.24
N LEU A 9 5.28 4.20 16.59
CA LEU A 9 4.99 5.46 17.27
C LEU A 9 4.19 5.12 18.55
N PRO A 10 4.57 5.66 19.71
CA PRO A 10 3.74 5.59 20.89
C PRO A 10 2.30 5.98 20.53
N LEU A 11 1.30 5.27 21.08
CA LEU A 11 -0.12 5.51 20.75
C LEU A 11 -0.51 6.98 20.90
N SER A 12 0.05 7.66 21.90
CA SER A 12 -0.16 9.08 22.16
C SER A 12 0.40 10.02 21.08
N GLU A 13 1.41 9.60 20.32
CA GLU A 13 1.92 10.36 19.18
C GLU A 13 1.03 10.19 17.96
N LEU A 14 0.52 8.97 17.72
CA LEU A 14 -0.45 8.73 16.64
C LEU A 14 -1.75 9.50 16.86
N GLU A 15 -2.28 9.53 18.09
CA GLU A 15 -3.49 10.29 18.41
C GLU A 15 -3.29 11.79 18.14
N LYS A 16 -2.17 12.37 18.59
CA LYS A 16 -1.83 13.79 18.30
C LYS A 16 -1.66 14.07 16.81
N GLU A 17 -1.07 13.13 16.07
CA GLU A 17 -0.93 13.20 14.62
C GLU A 17 -2.32 13.26 13.94
N LEU A 18 -3.21 12.35 14.32
CA LEU A 18 -4.57 12.28 13.77
C LEU A 18 -5.41 13.51 14.15
N ASP A 19 -5.31 14.00 15.38
CA ASP A 19 -5.99 15.24 15.83
C ASP A 19 -5.51 16.46 15.05
N THR A 20 -4.20 16.53 14.76
CA THR A 20 -3.63 17.62 13.97
C THR A 20 -4.12 17.57 12.53
N LEU A 21 -4.15 16.39 11.91
CA LEU A 21 -4.70 16.22 10.56
C LEU A 21 -6.21 16.54 10.52
N ASN A 22 -6.98 16.09 11.52
CA ASN A 22 -8.41 16.36 11.63
C ASN A 22 -8.70 17.87 11.68
N ARG A 23 -7.94 18.63 12.48
CA ARG A 23 -8.08 20.10 12.53
C ARG A 23 -7.82 20.74 11.17
N ARG A 24 -6.78 20.30 10.46
CA ARG A 24 -6.42 20.84 9.14
C ARG A 24 -7.46 20.53 8.06
N LEU A 25 -8.02 19.32 8.06
CA LEU A 25 -9.12 18.92 7.16
C LEU A 25 -10.38 19.80 7.34
N ASN A 26 -10.57 20.34 8.54
CA ASN A 26 -11.73 21.14 8.92
C ASN A 26 -11.44 22.65 9.01
N GLN A 27 -10.24 23.12 8.64
CA GLN A 27 -9.84 24.52 8.74
C GLN A 27 -9.89 25.21 7.38
N PRO A 28 -10.83 26.15 7.14
CA PRO A 28 -10.83 26.94 5.91
C PRO A 28 -9.48 27.62 5.68
N GLY A 29 -8.96 27.49 4.45
CA GLY A 29 -7.67 28.03 4.03
C GLY A 29 -6.47 27.06 4.20
N ASP A 30 -6.63 25.91 4.89
CA ASP A 30 -5.60 24.85 4.84
C ASP A 30 -5.68 24.10 3.51
N ILE A 31 -4.54 23.60 3.02
CA ILE A 31 -4.46 22.78 1.80
C ILE A 31 -5.20 21.44 1.92
N LEU A 32 -5.50 20.99 3.15
CA LEU A 32 -6.32 19.81 3.42
C LEU A 32 -7.81 20.12 3.53
N TYR A 33 -8.21 21.39 3.47
CA TYR A 33 -9.61 21.73 3.56
C TYR A 33 -10.37 21.37 2.28
N ASP A 34 -11.61 20.89 2.45
CA ASP A 34 -12.53 20.58 1.35
C ASP A 34 -11.97 19.60 0.29
N LEU A 35 -11.19 18.61 0.75
CA LEU A 35 -10.69 17.57 -0.14
C LEU A 35 -11.83 16.74 -0.76
N PRO A 36 -11.69 16.31 -2.02
CA PRO A 36 -12.69 15.47 -2.67
C PRO A 36 -12.84 14.14 -1.93
N CYS A 37 -14.07 13.61 -1.91
CA CYS A 37 -14.35 12.29 -1.37
C CYS A 37 -14.29 11.24 -2.48
N ILE A 38 -13.64 10.10 -2.20
CA ILE A 38 -13.70 8.92 -3.06
C ILE A 38 -14.82 8.00 -2.61
N ASP A 39 -15.41 7.29 -3.57
CA ASP A 39 -16.54 6.39 -3.34
C ASP A 39 -16.05 5.03 -2.85
N ILE A 40 -15.85 4.93 -1.53
CA ILE A 40 -15.61 3.66 -0.83
C ILE A 40 -16.79 3.43 0.10
N ASN A 41 -17.59 2.42 -0.21
CA ASN A 41 -18.74 2.06 0.61
C ASN A 41 -18.28 1.44 1.95
N PHE A 42 -18.15 2.28 2.98
CA PHE A 42 -17.87 1.87 4.35
C PHE A 42 -18.76 2.64 5.33
N PRO A 43 -19.75 2.01 5.97
CA PRO A 43 -20.75 2.70 6.77
C PRO A 43 -20.15 3.61 7.85
N GLY A 44 -20.57 4.88 7.84
CA GLY A 44 -20.19 5.88 8.84
C GLY A 44 -18.81 6.53 8.64
N LEU A 45 -18.05 6.14 7.62
CA LEU A 45 -16.76 6.73 7.28
C LEU A 45 -16.79 7.44 5.93
N ALA A 46 -16.09 8.56 5.83
CA ALA A 46 -15.82 9.26 4.59
C ALA A 46 -14.32 9.18 4.25
N PHE A 47 -13.99 9.13 2.96
CA PHE A 47 -12.63 8.94 2.48
C PHE A 47 -12.19 10.14 1.65
N ARG A 48 -11.42 11.05 2.26
CA ARG A 48 -10.89 12.24 1.60
C ARG A 48 -9.62 11.91 0.85
N TYR A 49 -9.55 12.28 -0.41
CA TYR A 49 -8.44 11.95 -1.29
C TYR A 49 -7.66 13.21 -1.68
N ARG A 50 -6.34 13.08 -1.75
CA ARG A 50 -5.50 14.03 -2.48
C ARG A 50 -4.28 13.33 -3.07
N GLU A 51 -3.72 13.95 -4.10
CA GLU A 51 -2.40 13.63 -4.60
C GLU A 51 -1.45 14.79 -4.27
N ALA A 52 -0.26 14.46 -3.76
CA ALA A 52 0.79 15.44 -3.49
C ALA A 52 2.16 14.78 -3.71
N ASP A 53 3.01 15.45 -4.49
CA ASP A 53 4.37 14.95 -4.84
C ASP A 53 4.39 13.52 -5.42
N GLY A 54 3.34 13.15 -6.16
CA GLY A 54 3.17 11.83 -6.77
C GLY A 54 2.76 10.72 -5.78
N GLU A 55 2.51 11.06 -4.52
CA GLU A 55 1.92 10.17 -3.52
C GLU A 55 0.42 10.42 -3.39
N HIS A 56 -0.32 9.36 -3.06
CA HIS A 56 -1.78 9.44 -2.92
C HIS A 56 -2.18 9.25 -1.47
N TYR A 57 -2.85 10.25 -0.90
CA TYR A 57 -3.27 10.28 0.49
C TYR A 57 -4.78 10.06 0.57
N ILE A 58 -5.18 9.13 1.43
CA ILE A 58 -6.58 8.84 1.75
C ILE A 58 -6.75 9.04 3.25
N TYR A 59 -7.45 10.10 3.65
CA TYR A 59 -7.81 10.39 5.03
C TYR A 59 -9.20 9.82 5.32
N VAL A 60 -9.36 9.14 6.45
CA VAL A 60 -10.59 8.46 6.82
C VAL A 60 -11.27 9.22 7.96
N GLU A 61 -12.33 9.94 7.66
CA GLU A 61 -13.11 10.70 8.63
C GLU A 61 -14.25 9.85 9.20
N ASP A 62 -14.41 9.83 10.53
CA ASP A 62 -15.62 9.36 11.18
C ASP A 62 -16.60 10.52 11.32
N LEU A 63 -17.63 10.52 10.48
CA LEU A 63 -18.61 11.61 10.41
C LEU A 63 -19.44 11.74 11.68
N LYS A 64 -19.66 10.63 12.40
CA LYS A 64 -20.47 10.61 13.62
C LYS A 64 -19.70 11.21 14.79
N HIS A 65 -18.43 10.83 14.93
CA HIS A 65 -17.58 11.29 16.04
C HIS A 65 -16.77 12.55 15.70
N ARG A 66 -16.84 13.03 14.45
CA ARG A 66 -16.15 14.24 13.96
C ARG A 66 -14.64 14.20 14.20
N CYS A 67 -14.05 13.03 13.97
CA CYS A 67 -12.63 12.78 14.17
C CYS A 67 -12.03 12.05 12.97
N LEU A 68 -10.70 12.00 12.93
CA LEU A 68 -9.98 11.23 11.92
C LEU A 68 -9.70 9.83 12.44
N ALA A 69 -10.30 8.81 11.81
CA ALA A 69 -10.12 7.40 12.13
C ALA A 69 -8.70 6.90 11.78
N GLY A 70 -8.09 7.51 10.77
CA GLY A 70 -6.77 7.13 10.28
C GLY A 70 -6.52 7.66 8.87
N TYR A 71 -5.45 7.16 8.26
CA TYR A 71 -5.14 7.45 6.87
C TYR A 71 -4.36 6.29 6.23
N THR A 72 -4.41 6.23 4.90
CA THR A 72 -3.54 5.42 4.06
C THR A 72 -2.82 6.33 3.08
N VAL A 73 -1.54 6.07 2.87
CA VAL A 73 -0.77 6.71 1.81
C VAL A 73 -0.21 5.65 0.88
N PHE A 74 -0.43 5.86 -0.41
CA PHE A 74 0.24 5.15 -1.48
C PHE A 74 1.50 5.95 -1.85
N ASN A 75 2.62 5.54 -1.28
CA ASN A 75 3.89 6.24 -1.35
C ASN A 75 4.70 5.84 -2.58
N ARG A 76 5.59 6.74 -2.96
CA ARG A 76 6.71 6.43 -3.83
C ARG A 76 7.75 5.65 -3.02
N LEU A 77 8.37 4.65 -3.63
CA LEU A 77 9.41 3.87 -2.98
C LEU A 77 10.76 4.30 -3.56
N ILE A 78 11.67 4.81 -2.72
CA ILE A 78 12.95 5.38 -3.17
C ILE A 78 13.85 4.34 -3.85
N GLU A 79 13.68 3.07 -3.51
CA GLU A 79 14.35 1.94 -4.12
C GLU A 79 13.86 1.65 -5.55
N LEU A 80 12.78 2.28 -6.02
CA LEU A 80 12.32 2.17 -7.40
C LEU A 80 12.95 3.22 -8.30
N ASN A 81 13.10 2.88 -9.58
CA ASN A 81 13.42 3.85 -10.61
C ASN A 81 12.16 4.58 -11.11
N ARG A 82 12.36 5.64 -11.91
CA ARG A 82 11.27 6.50 -12.43
C ARG A 82 10.24 5.75 -13.29
N ARG A 83 10.63 4.65 -13.95
CA ARG A 83 9.72 3.86 -14.79
C ARG A 83 8.83 2.99 -13.91
N GLN A 84 9.41 2.28 -12.95
CA GLN A 84 8.71 1.46 -11.96
C GLN A 84 7.75 2.30 -11.09
N ASP A 85 8.20 3.47 -10.67
CA ASP A 85 7.43 4.45 -9.89
C ASP A 85 6.22 5.05 -10.63
N LYS A 86 5.96 4.71 -11.89
CA LYS A 86 4.68 5.05 -12.55
C LYS A 86 3.59 4.00 -12.33
N HIS A 87 3.99 2.79 -11.96
CA HIS A 87 3.13 1.61 -11.96
C HIS A 87 2.98 0.97 -10.58
N LEU A 88 3.91 1.25 -9.67
CA LEU A 88 3.96 0.65 -8.34
C LEU A 88 3.90 1.72 -7.26
N ARG A 89 3.07 1.48 -6.24
CA ARG A 89 3.03 2.29 -5.02
C ARG A 89 3.25 1.43 -3.78
N ALA A 90 4.10 1.91 -2.89
CA ALA A 90 4.22 1.34 -1.56
C ALA A 90 3.02 1.75 -0.70
N THR A 91 2.61 0.89 0.24
CA THR A 91 1.47 1.20 1.11
C THR A 91 1.90 1.51 2.53
N HIS A 92 1.43 2.62 3.09
CA HIS A 92 1.57 2.93 4.51
C HIS A 92 0.21 3.31 5.10
N SER A 93 -0.25 2.58 6.11
CA SER A 93 -1.55 2.86 6.74
C SER A 93 -1.41 3.01 8.24
N LYS A 94 -2.04 4.03 8.82
CA LYS A 94 -2.13 4.23 10.27
C LYS A 94 -3.58 4.49 10.67
N TYR A 95 -4.04 3.79 11.71
CA TYR A 95 -5.40 3.93 12.23
C TYR A 95 -5.39 4.01 13.76
N ALA A 96 -6.24 4.88 14.30
CA ALA A 96 -6.48 4.93 15.73
C ALA A 96 -6.97 3.56 16.24
N PRO A 97 -6.65 3.16 17.49
CA PRO A 97 -6.94 1.82 18.00
C PRO A 97 -8.39 1.36 17.83
N ALA A 98 -9.36 2.26 18.03
CA ALA A 98 -10.79 1.98 17.87
C ALA A 98 -11.22 1.62 16.43
N TYR A 99 -10.38 1.93 15.44
CA TYR A 99 -10.64 1.74 14.01
C TYR A 99 -9.80 0.61 13.39
N GLN A 100 -8.86 0.05 14.14
CA GLN A 100 -8.06 -1.09 13.68
C GLN A 100 -8.91 -2.36 13.55
N ARG A 101 -8.47 -3.28 12.67
CA ARG A 101 -9.13 -4.57 12.41
C ARG A 101 -10.60 -4.48 11.94
N ARG A 102 -11.04 -3.31 11.47
CA ARG A 102 -12.37 -3.10 10.89
C ARG A 102 -12.44 -3.29 9.36
N GLY A 103 -11.30 -3.57 8.71
CA GLY A 103 -11.25 -3.72 7.25
C GLY A 103 -11.12 -2.40 6.46
N ILE A 104 -10.86 -1.28 7.13
CA ILE A 104 -10.70 0.04 6.48
C ILE A 104 -9.56 0.01 5.46
N ALA A 105 -8.38 -0.47 5.86
CA ALA A 105 -7.24 -0.62 4.95
C ALA A 105 -7.56 -1.55 3.77
N SER A 106 -8.25 -2.66 4.03
CA SER A 106 -8.70 -3.58 2.99
C SER A 106 -9.59 -2.90 1.96
N ALA A 107 -10.52 -2.05 2.40
CA ALA A 107 -11.42 -1.32 1.53
C ALA A 107 -10.65 -0.31 0.65
N ILE A 108 -9.70 0.42 1.22
CA ILE A 108 -8.85 1.37 0.48
C ILE A 108 -7.94 0.64 -0.53
N TYR A 109 -7.33 -0.48 -0.13
CA TYR A 109 -6.45 -1.24 -1.03
C TYR A 109 -7.25 -1.84 -2.18
N ARG A 110 -8.45 -2.36 -1.90
CA ARG A 110 -9.37 -2.84 -2.94
C ARG A 110 -9.75 -1.73 -3.91
N TRP A 111 -10.16 -0.56 -3.42
CA TRP A 111 -10.47 0.59 -4.28
C TRP A 111 -9.30 0.92 -5.24
N TRP A 112 -8.07 0.90 -4.73
CA TRP A 112 -6.87 1.14 -5.54
C TRP A 112 -6.61 0.03 -6.57
N LEU A 113 -6.68 -1.24 -6.13
CA LEU A 113 -6.43 -2.41 -6.96
C LEU A 113 -7.53 -2.61 -8.01
N ASP A 114 -8.80 -2.35 -7.68
CA ASP A 114 -9.94 -2.45 -8.59
C ASP A 114 -9.86 -1.43 -9.71
N ALA A 115 -9.21 -0.29 -9.48
CA ALA A 115 -8.88 0.70 -10.51
C ALA A 115 -7.73 0.26 -11.44
N GLY A 116 -7.16 -0.94 -11.25
CA GLY A 116 -6.08 -1.50 -12.07
C GLY A 116 -4.67 -1.00 -11.69
N ASN A 117 -4.52 -0.37 -10.54
CA ASN A 117 -3.21 0.03 -10.02
C ASN A 117 -2.55 -1.11 -9.24
N CYS A 118 -1.22 -1.19 -9.27
CA CYS A 118 -0.47 -2.22 -8.56
C CYS A 118 0.15 -1.67 -7.27
N LEU A 119 0.36 -2.56 -6.31
CA LEU A 119 0.99 -2.26 -5.02
C LEU A 119 2.31 -3.01 -4.89
N ILE A 120 3.28 -2.40 -4.21
CA ILE A 120 4.53 -3.06 -3.78
C ILE A 120 4.67 -2.95 -2.26
N SER A 121 5.21 -3.97 -1.60
CA SER A 121 5.50 -3.89 -0.18
C SER A 121 6.68 -2.96 0.10
N GLY A 122 6.84 -2.52 1.35
CA GLY A 122 8.13 -2.03 1.83
C GLY A 122 9.11 -3.17 2.11
N ALA A 123 10.35 -2.83 2.49
CA ALA A 123 11.35 -3.79 2.96
C ALA A 123 10.95 -4.54 4.23
N ARG A 124 10.09 -3.90 5.04
CA ARG A 124 9.58 -4.43 6.30
C ARG A 124 8.06 -4.29 6.27
N GLN A 125 7.38 -5.35 6.68
CA GLN A 125 5.93 -5.36 6.87
C GLN A 125 5.61 -5.78 8.29
N SER A 126 4.63 -5.11 8.90
CA SER A 126 4.04 -5.61 10.14
C SER A 126 3.26 -6.90 9.86
N ALA A 127 3.07 -7.72 10.90
CA ALA A 127 2.25 -8.93 10.80
C ALA A 127 0.82 -8.63 10.29
N GLY A 128 0.25 -7.48 10.67
CA GLY A 128 -1.06 -7.03 10.20
C GLY A 128 -1.07 -6.68 8.71
N ALA A 129 -0.05 -5.98 8.22
CA ALA A 129 0.09 -5.69 6.80
C ALA A 129 0.28 -6.98 5.99
N HIS A 130 1.13 -7.89 6.45
CA HIS A 130 1.35 -9.18 5.80
C HIS A 130 0.06 -10.01 5.70
N ALA A 131 -0.69 -10.13 6.81
CA ALA A 131 -1.98 -10.83 6.83
C ALA A 131 -3.02 -10.17 5.90
N LEU A 132 -3.05 -8.85 5.82
CA LEU A 132 -3.91 -8.12 4.89
C LEU A 132 -3.58 -8.48 3.44
N TRP A 133 -2.30 -8.42 3.05
CA TRP A 133 -1.86 -8.77 1.70
C TRP A 133 -2.24 -10.20 1.33
N HIS A 134 -2.01 -11.16 2.22
CA HIS A 134 -2.42 -12.55 1.97
C HIS A 134 -3.94 -12.75 1.89
N SER A 135 -4.72 -11.96 2.64
CA SER A 135 -6.19 -11.98 2.52
C SER A 135 -6.65 -11.45 1.16
N LEU A 136 -6.01 -10.40 0.65
CA LEU A 136 -6.28 -9.82 -0.66
C LEU A 136 -5.83 -10.72 -1.82
N ASN A 137 -4.81 -11.57 -1.63
CA ASN A 137 -4.34 -12.54 -2.63
C ASN A 137 -5.44 -13.52 -3.11
N LYS A 138 -6.55 -13.63 -2.37
CA LYS A 138 -7.72 -14.42 -2.80
C LYS A 138 -8.44 -13.81 -4.02
N HIS A 139 -8.19 -12.54 -4.32
CA HIS A 139 -8.88 -11.77 -5.36
C HIS A 139 -7.93 -11.03 -6.31
N TYR A 140 -6.68 -10.84 -5.92
CA TYR A 140 -5.66 -10.16 -6.70
C TYR A 140 -4.41 -11.00 -6.75
N ASP A 141 -3.74 -11.03 -7.90
CA ASP A 141 -2.52 -11.79 -8.05
C ASP A 141 -1.39 -11.21 -7.20
N LEU A 142 -0.78 -12.07 -6.39
CA LEU A 142 0.40 -11.76 -5.59
C LEU A 142 1.63 -12.45 -6.19
N ILE A 143 2.69 -11.69 -6.38
CA ILE A 143 4.01 -12.19 -6.78
C ILE A 143 5.10 -11.73 -5.82
N TYR A 144 6.21 -12.45 -5.83
CA TYR A 144 7.42 -12.08 -5.14
C TYR A 144 8.48 -11.60 -6.13
N VAL A 145 9.21 -10.57 -5.72
CA VAL A 145 10.30 -9.99 -6.51
C VAL A 145 11.50 -9.69 -5.60
N ASP A 146 12.69 -9.76 -6.17
CA ASP A 146 13.91 -9.24 -5.57
C ASP A 146 14.12 -7.81 -6.10
N LEU A 147 14.28 -6.85 -5.18
CA LEU A 147 14.51 -5.44 -5.48
C LEU A 147 15.90 -5.01 -5.00
N ARG A 148 16.84 -4.90 -5.93
CA ARG A 148 18.24 -4.48 -5.71
C ARG A 148 18.66 -3.49 -6.76
N ASP A 149 19.39 -2.45 -6.38
CA ASP A 149 19.92 -1.45 -7.31
C ASP A 149 18.87 -0.91 -8.30
N LYS A 150 17.65 -0.69 -7.81
CA LYS A 150 16.48 -0.24 -8.59
C LYS A 150 16.07 -1.17 -9.74
N THR A 151 16.45 -2.43 -9.65
CA THR A 151 16.10 -3.50 -10.58
C THR A 151 15.13 -4.45 -9.91
N LEU A 152 14.03 -4.76 -10.60
CA LEU A 152 13.07 -5.77 -10.17
C LEU A 152 13.40 -7.08 -10.88
N ARG A 153 13.50 -8.16 -10.11
CA ARG A 153 13.62 -9.52 -10.66
C ARG A 153 12.49 -10.38 -10.10
N TYR A 154 11.76 -11.02 -10.99
CA TYR A 154 10.69 -11.94 -10.64
C TYR A 154 11.25 -13.17 -9.90
N LEU A 155 10.63 -13.54 -8.77
CA LEU A 155 11.02 -14.69 -7.96
C LEU A 155 9.98 -15.83 -7.99
N GLY A 156 8.77 -15.57 -8.48
CA GLY A 156 7.67 -16.54 -8.47
C GLY A 156 6.44 -16.06 -7.71
N ARG A 157 5.38 -16.86 -7.75
CA ARG A 157 4.17 -16.71 -6.91
C ARG A 157 4.35 -17.36 -5.53
N GLU A 158 5.28 -18.30 -5.42
CA GLU A 158 5.67 -18.98 -4.19
C GLU A 158 7.20 -18.97 -4.07
N ILE A 159 7.69 -18.75 -2.85
CA ILE A 159 9.12 -18.69 -2.55
C ILE A 159 9.40 -19.41 -1.22
N SER A 160 10.65 -19.83 -1.01
CA SER A 160 11.05 -20.41 0.27
C SER A 160 11.01 -19.38 1.41
N ASN A 161 10.86 -19.84 2.65
CA ASN A 161 10.88 -18.95 3.82
C ASN A 161 12.19 -18.14 3.91
N GLN A 162 13.32 -18.73 3.52
CA GLN A 162 14.62 -18.05 3.53
C GLN A 162 14.64 -16.86 2.56
N ILE A 163 14.11 -17.03 1.34
CA ILE A 163 14.02 -15.93 0.37
C ILE A 163 13.01 -14.89 0.85
N ARG A 164 11.90 -15.33 1.45
CA ARG A 164 10.86 -14.42 1.97
C ARG A 164 11.37 -13.52 3.10
N GLU A 165 12.34 -13.98 3.88
CA GLU A 165 12.95 -13.21 4.97
C GLU A 165 14.10 -12.30 4.51
N ASP A 166 14.52 -12.37 3.24
CA ASP A 166 15.54 -11.48 2.66
C ASP A 166 15.02 -10.03 2.57
N LEU A 167 15.86 -9.08 3.00
CA LEU A 167 15.52 -7.66 3.07
C LEU A 167 15.19 -7.05 1.70
N HIS A 168 15.64 -7.64 0.60
CA HIS A 168 15.39 -7.20 -0.77
C HIS A 168 14.15 -7.83 -1.39
N THR A 169 13.60 -8.87 -0.76
CA THR A 169 12.35 -9.46 -1.22
C THR A 169 11.21 -8.48 -0.98
N ARG A 170 10.39 -8.31 -2.02
CA ARG A 170 9.16 -7.53 -1.99
C ARG A 170 8.01 -8.40 -2.48
N MET A 171 6.84 -8.07 -1.98
CA MET A 171 5.58 -8.54 -2.54
C MET A 171 5.07 -7.49 -3.52
N ILE A 172 4.57 -7.92 -4.67
CA ILE A 172 3.79 -7.07 -5.57
C ILE A 172 2.39 -7.65 -5.70
N MET A 173 1.39 -6.80 -5.56
CA MET A 173 -0.01 -7.16 -5.81
C MET A 173 -0.49 -6.48 -7.08
N LEU A 174 -0.97 -7.28 -8.02
CA LEU A 174 -1.43 -6.81 -9.31
C LEU A 174 -2.85 -6.25 -9.19
N GLY A 175 -3.07 -5.07 -9.77
CA GLY A 175 -4.40 -4.51 -9.91
C GLY A 175 -5.30 -5.38 -10.77
N LYS A 176 -6.62 -5.20 -10.63
CA LYS A 176 -7.60 -5.87 -11.45
C LYS A 176 -7.33 -5.63 -12.95
N ASN A 177 -7.46 -6.70 -13.74
CA ASN A 177 -7.18 -6.70 -15.19
C ASN A 177 -5.72 -6.35 -15.55
N ARG A 178 -4.78 -6.40 -14.60
CA ARG A 178 -3.35 -6.39 -14.89
C ARG A 178 -2.84 -7.81 -14.93
N ASP A 179 -2.03 -8.10 -15.94
CA ASP A 179 -1.27 -9.35 -16.03
C ASP A 179 0.22 -9.12 -15.73
N LEU A 180 0.90 -10.21 -15.45
CA LEU A 180 2.31 -10.21 -15.06
C LEU A 180 3.24 -9.77 -16.19
N VAL A 181 2.96 -10.17 -17.44
CA VAL A 181 3.80 -9.85 -18.59
C VAL A 181 3.76 -8.36 -18.85
N GLY A 182 2.57 -7.79 -18.92
CA GLY A 182 2.36 -6.36 -19.08
C GLY A 182 3.02 -5.57 -17.95
N LEU A 183 2.86 -5.98 -16.70
CA LEU A 183 3.56 -5.31 -15.59
C LEU A 183 5.09 -5.38 -15.75
N ALA A 184 5.62 -6.54 -16.13
CA ALA A 184 7.05 -6.73 -16.29
C ALA A 184 7.64 -5.84 -17.38
N GLU A 185 6.98 -5.77 -18.54
CA GLU A 185 7.36 -4.86 -19.63
C GLU A 185 7.34 -3.40 -19.19
N HIS A 186 6.27 -2.97 -18.51
CA HIS A 186 6.13 -1.59 -18.06
C HIS A 186 7.15 -1.21 -16.99
N THR A 187 7.65 -2.17 -16.20
CA THR A 187 8.56 -1.93 -15.07
C THR A 187 10.00 -2.37 -15.32
N GLU A 188 10.32 -2.91 -16.50
CA GLU A 188 11.60 -3.57 -16.80
C GLU A 188 11.94 -4.67 -15.78
N MET A 189 10.92 -5.38 -15.30
CA MET A 189 11.13 -6.50 -14.39
C MET A 189 11.74 -7.66 -15.16
N ALA A 190 12.90 -8.11 -14.71
CA ALA A 190 13.55 -9.28 -15.27
C ALA A 190 12.77 -10.54 -14.88
N ILE A 191 12.27 -11.26 -15.89
CA ILE A 191 11.68 -12.59 -15.74
C ILE A 191 12.73 -13.61 -16.17
N PRO A 192 13.21 -14.49 -15.27
CA PRO A 192 14.13 -15.57 -15.65
C PRO A 192 13.56 -16.43 -16.78
N LEU A 193 14.40 -16.80 -17.75
CA LEU A 193 14.00 -17.62 -18.91
C LEU A 193 13.29 -18.91 -18.50
N GLU A 194 13.75 -19.54 -17.41
CA GLU A 194 13.17 -20.77 -16.84
C GLU A 194 11.74 -20.60 -16.34
N MET A 195 11.30 -19.36 -16.08
CA MET A 195 9.97 -19.03 -15.58
C MET A 195 9.06 -18.42 -16.66
N GLN A 196 9.57 -18.11 -17.85
CA GLN A 196 8.77 -17.50 -18.92
C GLN A 196 7.63 -18.42 -19.39
N SER A 197 7.88 -19.72 -19.51
CA SER A 197 6.86 -20.72 -19.90
C SER A 197 5.72 -20.88 -18.90
N CYS A 198 5.91 -20.46 -17.64
CA CYS A 198 4.91 -20.55 -16.58
C CYS A 198 3.99 -19.32 -16.49
N ILE A 199 4.28 -18.28 -17.28
CA ILE A 199 3.58 -16.99 -17.24
C ILE A 199 2.61 -16.83 -18.43
N GLU A 200 2.79 -17.62 -19.49
CA GLU A 200 1.98 -17.58 -20.72
C GLU A 200 0.69 -18.43 -20.67
N ASN A 201 0.38 -19.09 -19.54
CA ASN A 201 -0.87 -19.84 -19.29
C ASN A 201 -1.72 -19.21 -18.21
#